data_AF-B0DKV5-F1
#
_entry.id   AF-B0DKV5-F1
#
_cell.length_a   1.000
_cell.length_b   1.000
_cell.length_c   1.000
_cell.angle_alpha   90.00
_cell.angle_beta   90.00
_cell.angle_gamma   90.00
#
_symmetry.space_group_name_H-M   'P 1'
#
loop_
_entity.id
_entity.type
_entity.pdbx_description
1 polymer ?
#
loop_
_entity_poly.entity_id
_entity_poly.type
_entity_poly.pdbx_seq_one_letter_code
_entity_poly.pdbx_strand_id
1 'polypeptide(L)'
;MLSATHQSQFTQSLLLFSQTQSGTRYTPNLTRFYASLGPSLMMGIIQESLEALNVKCKLSPIPQAAEDQQQETSRANGVIKLRVGGFDRRKQKFKGWVEVEKFSYRGVTGSFCLMKRDEGNPICWRQLWKALIKSPAVDPHVLRK
;
A
#
# COMPACT_ATOMS: atom_id res chain seq x y z
N MET A 1 -39.10 9.40 -20.62
CA MET A 1 -37.73 9.51 -20.08
C MET A 1 -37.84 9.70 -18.57
N LEU A 2 -37.52 8.67 -17.78
CA LEU A 2 -37.52 8.77 -16.32
C LEU A 2 -36.10 9.15 -15.88
N SER A 3 -35.96 10.39 -15.44
CA SER A 3 -34.74 10.93 -14.83
C SER A 3 -34.51 10.23 -13.49
N ALA A 4 -33.41 9.50 -13.35
CA ALA A 4 -32.99 8.88 -12.11
C ALA A 4 -32.36 9.92 -11.16
N THR A 5 -33.17 10.85 -10.64
CA THR A 5 -32.78 11.80 -9.59
C THR A 5 -32.95 11.19 -8.20
N HIS A 6 -32.35 10.02 -7.98
CA HIS A 6 -32.16 9.45 -6.64
C HIS A 6 -30.75 8.88 -6.55
N GLN A 7 -29.75 9.77 -6.66
CA GLN A 7 -28.45 9.50 -6.05
C GLN A 7 -28.64 9.53 -4.53
N SER A 8 -29.18 8.41 -4.04
CA SER A 8 -29.10 7.84 -2.71
C SER A 8 -28.29 8.67 -1.70
N GLN A 9 -29.00 9.38 -0.82
CA GLN A 9 -28.46 9.98 0.40
C GLN A 9 -27.76 8.94 1.31
N PHE A 10 -27.99 7.65 1.06
CA PHE A 10 -27.36 6.51 1.72
C PHE A 10 -25.91 6.26 1.26
N THR A 11 -25.44 6.79 0.12
CA THR A 11 -24.02 6.70 -0.26
C THR A 11 -23.15 7.83 0.33
N GLN A 12 -23.75 8.95 0.76
CA GLN A 12 -23.01 9.96 1.52
C GLN A 12 -22.71 9.51 2.96
N SER A 13 -23.57 8.71 3.59
CA SER A 13 -23.31 8.20 4.95
C SER A 13 -22.18 7.16 4.99
N LEU A 14 -21.92 6.46 3.88
CA LEU A 14 -20.77 5.55 3.76
C LEU A 14 -19.40 6.26 3.74
N LEU A 15 -19.37 7.56 3.39
CA LEU A 15 -18.16 8.38 3.56
C LEU A 15 -17.94 8.79 5.03
N LEU A 16 -19.00 8.80 5.84
CA LEU A 16 -18.92 9.13 7.27
C LEU A 16 -18.38 7.94 8.08
N PHE A 17 -18.72 6.70 7.69
CA PHE A 17 -18.20 5.48 8.32
C PHE A 17 -16.82 5.03 7.83
N SER A 18 -16.26 5.72 6.84
CA SER A 18 -14.89 5.49 6.37
C SER A 18 -13.88 6.45 7.02
N GLN A 19 -14.33 7.36 7.89
CA GLN A 19 -13.44 8.11 8.78
C GLN A 19 -12.80 7.15 9.79
N THR A 20 -11.48 6.99 9.66
CA THR A 20 -10.67 6.41 10.73
C THR A 20 -10.84 7.27 11.98
N GLN A 21 -11.33 6.67 13.07
CA GLN A 21 -11.66 7.30 14.37
C GLN A 21 -10.49 8.07 15.03
N SER A 22 -9.30 8.13 14.43
CA SER A 22 -8.12 8.81 14.97
C SER A 22 -7.07 9.23 13.91
N GLY A 23 -7.38 9.20 12.61
CA GLY A 23 -6.40 9.43 11.54
C GLY A 23 -6.61 10.74 10.76
N THR A 24 -5.55 11.51 10.54
CA THR A 24 -5.53 12.71 9.67
C THR A 24 -5.52 12.38 8.17
N ARG A 25 -5.26 11.12 7.78
CA ARG A 25 -5.19 10.68 6.38
C ARG A 25 -6.25 9.64 6.08
N TYR A 26 -7.15 9.95 5.15
CA TYR A 26 -8.06 8.98 4.55
C TYR A 26 -7.26 8.02 3.65
N THR A 27 -7.32 6.71 3.93
CA THR A 27 -6.75 5.70 3.03
C THR A 27 -7.71 4.51 2.93
N PRO A 28 -8.45 4.36 1.81
CA PRO A 28 -9.49 3.33 1.69
C PRO A 28 -8.93 1.91 1.61
N ASN A 29 -7.62 1.77 1.40
CA ASN A 29 -6.95 0.48 1.21
C ASN A 29 -6.75 -0.25 2.55
N LEU A 30 -7.33 -1.43 2.70
CA LEU A 30 -7.17 -2.28 3.89
C LEU A 30 -5.78 -2.90 4.03
N THR A 31 -5.01 -2.93 2.94
CA THR A 31 -3.65 -3.50 2.88
C THR A 31 -2.62 -2.43 3.18
N ARG A 32 -2.61 -1.95 4.43
CA ARG A 32 -1.71 -0.92 4.96
C ARG A 32 -1.23 -1.24 6.38
N PHE A 33 -0.02 -0.84 6.74
CA PHE A 33 0.49 -0.88 8.13
C PHE A 33 1.50 0.26 8.38
N TYR A 34 1.75 0.54 9.65
CA TYR A 34 2.85 1.39 10.08
C TYR A 34 4.00 0.52 10.59
N ALA A 35 5.23 0.94 10.37
CA ALA A 35 6.42 0.25 10.85
C ALA A 35 7.41 1.21 11.52
N SER A 36 8.14 0.72 12.51
CA SER A 36 9.12 1.49 13.28
C SER A 36 10.37 1.87 12.47
N LEU A 37 10.67 1.16 11.39
CA LEU A 37 11.85 1.41 10.56
C LEU A 37 11.63 2.55 9.56
N GLY A 38 12.74 3.12 9.08
CA GLY A 38 12.72 4.10 8.01
C GLY A 38 12.36 3.49 6.65
N PRO A 39 11.85 4.30 5.69
CA PRO A 39 11.34 3.81 4.41
C PRO A 39 12.33 2.96 3.60
N SER A 40 13.61 3.36 3.55
CA SER A 40 14.63 2.65 2.76
C SER A 40 14.92 1.25 3.29
N LEU A 41 15.10 1.12 4.62
CA LEU A 41 15.33 -0.17 5.28
C LEU A 41 14.07 -1.05 5.18
N MET A 42 12.90 -0.47 5.47
CA MET A 42 11.64 -1.20 5.40
C MET A 42 11.36 -1.71 3.99
N MET A 43 11.67 -0.92 2.95
CA MET A 43 11.50 -1.34 1.56
C MET A 43 12.39 -2.54 1.21
N GLY A 44 13.65 -2.53 1.65
CA GLY A 44 14.57 -3.66 1.45
C GLY A 44 14.05 -4.96 2.08
N ILE A 45 13.59 -4.89 3.32
CA ILE A 45 13.01 -6.03 4.04
C ILE A 45 11.74 -6.54 3.35
N ILE A 46 10.86 -5.64 2.89
CA ILE A 46 9.65 -6.02 2.16
C ILE A 46 10.00 -6.70 0.85
N GLN A 47 10.98 -6.18 0.10
CA GLN A 47 11.43 -6.77 -1.15
C GLN A 47 11.92 -8.19 -0.93
N GLU A 48 12.84 -8.40 0.01
CA GLU A 48 13.38 -9.72 0.34
C GLU A 48 12.27 -10.69 0.77
N SER A 49 11.35 -10.23 1.63
CA SER A 49 10.22 -11.03 2.10
C SER A 49 9.26 -11.42 0.97
N LEU A 50 9.03 -10.54 0.00
CA LEU A 50 8.20 -10.83 -1.18
C LEU A 50 8.90 -11.79 -2.15
N GLU A 51 10.20 -11.65 -2.34
CA GLU A 51 11.01 -12.55 -3.15
C GLU A 51 11.05 -13.96 -2.55
N ALA A 52 11.16 -14.09 -1.22
CA ALA A 52 11.02 -15.35 -0.51
C ALA A 52 9.64 -16.01 -0.69
N LEU A 53 8.59 -15.21 -0.92
CA LEU A 53 7.24 -15.68 -1.25
C LEU A 53 7.06 -15.98 -2.76
N ASN A 54 8.15 -16.07 -3.53
CA ASN A 54 8.15 -16.29 -4.99
C ASN A 54 7.43 -15.20 -5.79
N VAL A 55 7.42 -13.97 -5.28
CA VAL A 55 6.84 -12.81 -5.98
C VAL A 55 7.94 -12.04 -6.70
N LYS A 56 7.67 -11.62 -7.94
CA LYS A 56 8.60 -10.79 -8.70
C LYS A 56 8.46 -9.35 -8.25
N CYS A 57 9.57 -8.80 -7.78
CA CYS A 57 9.70 -7.42 -7.36
C CYS A 57 10.53 -6.64 -8.38
N LYS A 58 10.14 -5.41 -8.69
CA LYS A 58 10.97 -4.45 -9.43
C LYS A 58 10.91 -3.12 -8.73
N LEU A 59 12.04 -2.68 -8.18
CA LEU A 59 12.12 -1.34 -7.59
C LEU A 59 11.90 -0.31 -8.70
N SER A 60 10.96 0.61 -8.52
CA SER A 60 10.84 1.70 -9.47
C SER A 60 12.09 2.57 -9.32
N PRO A 61 12.77 2.94 -10.41
CA PRO A 61 13.83 3.93 -10.34
C PRO A 61 13.28 5.16 -9.61
N ILE A 62 14.01 5.61 -8.60
CA ILE A 62 13.82 6.95 -8.05
C ILE A 62 14.01 7.87 -9.25
N PRO A 63 13.00 8.63 -9.70
CA PRO A 63 13.18 9.44 -10.89
C PRO A 63 14.11 10.59 -10.52
N GLN A 64 15.40 10.43 -10.83
CA GLN A 64 16.27 11.57 -11.06
C GLN A 64 15.83 12.15 -12.41
N ALA A 65 15.21 13.34 -12.38
CA ALA A 65 14.95 14.18 -13.54
C ALA A 65 14.30 13.48 -14.76
N ALA A 66 12.99 13.32 -14.75
CA ALA A 66 12.23 13.22 -16.00
C ALA A 66 10.88 13.92 -15.83
N GLU A 67 10.65 14.85 -16.73
CA GLU A 67 9.47 15.71 -16.90
C GLU A 67 8.33 14.85 -17.42
N ASP A 68 7.28 14.64 -16.62
CA ASP A 68 5.97 14.19 -17.08
C ASP A 68 4.92 14.54 -16.01
N GLN A 69 4.00 15.42 -16.41
CA GLN A 69 3.17 16.31 -15.58
C GLN A 69 2.03 15.63 -14.79
N GLN A 70 2.20 14.38 -14.34
CA GLN A 70 1.25 13.70 -13.45
C GLN A 70 1.90 13.02 -12.23
N GLN A 71 3.23 13.15 -12.06
CA GLN A 71 3.99 12.52 -10.97
C GLN A 71 4.57 13.49 -9.94
N GLU A 72 4.24 14.78 -9.99
CA GLU A 72 4.83 15.82 -9.13
C GLU A 72 4.44 15.70 -7.65
N THR A 73 3.28 15.12 -7.30
CA THR A 73 2.89 14.93 -5.90
C THR A 73 3.61 13.78 -5.19
N SER A 74 4.24 12.84 -5.93
CA SER A 74 4.94 11.70 -5.33
C SER A 74 6.41 12.00 -4.97
N ARG A 75 7.04 12.97 -5.64
CA ARG A 75 8.46 13.36 -5.38
C ARG A 75 8.60 14.24 -4.13
N ALA A 76 7.60 15.05 -3.79
CA ALA A 76 7.64 15.90 -2.60
C ALA A 76 7.49 15.14 -1.27
N ASN A 77 6.95 13.91 -1.29
CA ASN A 77 6.55 13.16 -0.08
C ASN A 77 7.51 12.03 0.34
N GLY A 78 8.63 11.80 -0.35
CA GLY A 78 9.59 10.75 0.04
C GLY A 78 9.02 9.32 -0.04
N VAL A 79 8.15 9.06 -1.02
CA VAL A 79 7.49 7.75 -1.22
C VAL A 79 8.36 6.86 -2.11
N ILE A 80 8.79 5.72 -1.60
CA ILE A 80 9.52 4.69 -2.35
C ILE A 80 8.49 3.70 -2.92
N LYS A 81 8.56 3.39 -4.21
CA LYS A 81 7.62 2.50 -4.90
C LYS A 81 8.30 1.23 -5.40
N LEU A 82 7.67 0.10 -5.12
CA LEU A 82 8.09 -1.24 -5.55
C LEU A 82 6.97 -1.88 -6.36
N ARG A 83 7.26 -2.23 -7.61
CA ARG A 83 6.31 -2.96 -8.46
C ARG A 83 6.32 -4.41 -8.04
N VAL A 84 5.13 -4.96 -7.81
CA VAL A 84 4.93 -6.35 -7.37
C VAL A 84 4.11 -7.09 -8.42
N GLY A 85 4.56 -8.28 -8.81
CA GLY A 85 3.82 -9.12 -9.74
C GLY A 85 4.12 -10.60 -9.59
N GLY A 86 3.14 -11.44 -9.86
CA GLY A 86 3.30 -12.89 -9.70
C GLY A 86 2.10 -13.66 -10.21
N PHE A 87 2.06 -14.93 -9.86
CA PHE A 87 0.95 -15.82 -10.14
C PHE A 87 0.40 -16.37 -8.83
N ASP A 88 -0.92 -16.38 -8.72
CA ASP A 88 -1.61 -17.05 -7.63
C ASP A 88 -1.62 -18.57 -7.83
N ARG A 89 -2.05 -19.34 -6.83
CA ARG A 89 -2.20 -20.82 -6.87
C ARG A 89 -3.00 -21.30 -8.07
N ARG A 90 -3.97 -20.51 -8.54
CA ARG A 90 -4.78 -20.78 -9.74
C ARG A 90 -4.07 -20.42 -11.06
N LYS A 91 -2.78 -20.09 -11.02
CA LYS A 91 -1.99 -19.56 -12.14
C LYS A 91 -2.55 -18.27 -12.75
N GLN A 92 -3.36 -17.53 -11.98
CA GLN A 92 -3.85 -16.22 -12.38
C GLN A 92 -2.82 -15.15 -12.05
N LYS A 93 -2.57 -14.26 -13.00
CA LYS A 93 -1.63 -13.15 -12.83
C LYS A 93 -2.19 -12.16 -11.80
N PHE A 94 -1.33 -11.69 -10.91
CA PHE A 94 -1.61 -10.53 -10.08
C PHE A 94 -0.51 -9.48 -10.26
N LYS A 95 -0.88 -8.21 -10.11
CA LYS A 95 0.04 -7.08 -10.15
C LYS A 95 -0.40 -6.00 -9.18
N GLY A 96 0.56 -5.24 -8.71
CA GLY A 96 0.30 -4.05 -7.93
C GLY A 96 1.58 -3.34 -7.53
N TRP A 97 1.46 -2.51 -6.52
CA TRP A 97 2.51 -1.67 -5.98
C TRP A 97 2.60 -1.84 -4.48
N VAL A 98 3.81 -1.74 -3.95
CA VAL A 98 4.08 -1.42 -2.56
C VAL A 98 4.66 -0.02 -2.52
N GLU A 99 4.03 0.85 -1.74
CA GLU A 99 4.46 2.22 -1.51
C GLU A 99 4.87 2.33 -0.04
N VAL A 100 6.06 2.87 0.19
CA VAL A 100 6.59 3.09 1.54
C VAL A 100 6.93 4.56 1.68
N GLU A 101 6.27 5.22 2.62
CA GLU A 101 6.41 6.65 2.90
C GLU A 101 6.94 6.86 4.31
N LYS A 102 7.67 7.94 4.55
CA LYS A 102 8.03 8.34 5.92
C LYS A 102 6.79 8.81 6.67
N PHE A 103 6.60 8.38 7.91
CA PHE A 103 5.63 9.00 8.80
C PHE A 103 6.29 9.51 10.08
N SER A 104 5.68 10.53 10.67
CA SER A 104 6.00 11.04 11.99
C SER A 104 4.70 11.24 12.76
N TYR A 105 4.59 10.65 13.95
CA TYR A 105 3.43 10.80 14.81
C TYR A 105 3.87 10.92 16.27
N ARG A 106 3.49 12.03 16.94
CA ARG A 106 3.81 12.29 18.36
C ARG A 106 5.31 12.09 18.70
N GLY A 107 6.20 12.53 17.81
CA GLY A 107 7.66 12.40 17.99
C GLY A 107 8.24 11.04 17.62
N VAL A 108 7.41 10.05 17.28
CA VAL A 108 7.86 8.75 16.76
C VAL A 108 7.94 8.82 15.25
N THR A 109 9.11 8.52 14.69
CA THR A 109 9.33 8.41 13.25
C THR A 109 9.34 6.97 12.80
N GLY A 110 8.81 6.69 11.61
CA GLY A 110 8.88 5.38 11.00
C GLY A 110 8.46 5.42 9.54
N SER A 111 7.90 4.32 9.05
CA SER A 111 7.38 4.21 7.68
C SER A 111 5.93 3.76 7.63
N PHE A 112 5.15 4.37 6.75
CA PHE A 112 3.81 3.95 6.38
C PHE A 112 3.90 3.12 5.11
N CYS A 113 3.46 1.86 5.19
CA CYS A 113 3.51 0.92 4.09
C CYS A 113 2.11 0.67 3.55
N LEU A 114 1.95 0.79 2.24
CA LEU A 114 0.70 0.61 1.52
C LEU A 114 0.91 -0.37 0.36
N MET A 115 0.09 -1.41 0.29
CA MET A 115 0.12 -2.37 -0.80
C MET A 115 -1.12 -2.21 -1.68
N LYS A 116 -0.98 -1.64 -2.88
CA LYS A 116 -2.07 -1.34 -3.82
C LYS A 116 -2.16 -2.39 -4.92
N ARG A 117 -3.35 -2.96 -5.11
CA ARG A 117 -3.63 -3.91 -6.19
C ARG A 117 -3.98 -3.17 -7.48
N ASP A 118 -3.36 -3.58 -8.59
CA ASP A 118 -3.75 -3.15 -9.94
C ASP A 118 -4.57 -4.24 -10.63
N GLU A 119 -4.12 -5.50 -10.58
CA GLU A 119 -4.68 -6.63 -11.31
C GLU A 119 -4.69 -7.89 -10.43
N GLY A 120 -5.61 -8.81 -10.69
CA GLY A 120 -5.70 -10.12 -10.02
C GLY A 120 -6.78 -10.19 -8.94
N ASN A 121 -6.95 -11.38 -8.36
CA ASN A 121 -7.99 -11.67 -7.38
C ASN A 121 -7.78 -10.89 -6.06
N PRO A 122 -8.78 -10.13 -5.57
CA PRO A 122 -8.66 -9.36 -4.34
C PRO A 122 -8.46 -10.21 -3.07
N ILE A 123 -8.92 -11.47 -3.06
CA ILE A 123 -8.70 -12.38 -1.93
C ILE A 123 -7.23 -12.80 -1.88
N CYS A 124 -6.67 -13.19 -3.02
CA CYS A 124 -5.28 -13.65 -3.11
C CYS A 124 -4.30 -12.51 -2.80
N TRP A 125 -4.61 -11.29 -3.25
CA TRP A 125 -3.86 -10.09 -2.85
C TRP A 125 -3.87 -9.87 -1.33
N ARG A 126 -5.03 -10.04 -0.68
CA ARG A 126 -5.15 -9.94 0.79
C ARG A 126 -4.44 -11.08 1.51
N GLN A 127 -4.40 -12.28 0.95
CA GLN A 127 -3.63 -13.39 1.49
C GLN A 127 -2.13 -13.14 1.40
N LEU A 128 -1.64 -12.65 0.25
CA LEU A 128 -0.25 -12.23 0.07
C LEU A 128 0.15 -11.15 1.08
N TRP A 129 -0.70 -10.13 1.24
CA TRP A 129 -0.52 -9.11 2.27
C TRP A 129 -0.39 -9.70 3.67
N LYS A 130 -1.32 -10.60 4.05
CA LYS A 130 -1.29 -11.27 5.36
C LYS A 130 -0.03 -12.11 5.54
N ALA A 131 0.45 -12.76 4.50
CA ALA A 131 1.69 -13.53 4.53
C ALA A 131 2.91 -12.61 4.72
N LEU A 132 2.95 -11.48 4.01
CA LEU A 132 4.01 -10.48 4.14
C LEU A 132 4.12 -9.92 5.57
N ILE A 133 3.01 -9.45 6.15
CA ILE A 133 3.03 -8.85 7.50
C ILE A 133 3.28 -9.84 8.63
N LYS A 134 3.12 -11.14 8.37
CA LYS A 134 3.39 -12.24 9.31
C LYS A 134 4.75 -12.88 9.06
N SER A 135 5.48 -12.44 8.05
CA SER A 135 6.83 -12.94 7.79
C SER A 135 7.75 -12.59 8.97
N PRO A 136 8.68 -13.47 9.35
CA PRO A 136 9.54 -13.24 10.51
C PRO A 136 10.43 -12.00 10.36
N ALA A 137 10.70 -11.56 9.12
CA ALA A 137 11.46 -10.36 8.83
C ALA A 137 10.64 -9.07 8.99
N VAL A 138 9.34 -9.09 8.72
CA VAL A 138 8.48 -7.89 8.75
C VAL A 138 7.74 -7.76 10.09
N ASP A 139 7.22 -8.85 10.65
CA ASP A 139 6.35 -8.86 11.85
C ASP A 139 6.92 -8.05 13.04
N PRO A 140 8.23 -8.13 13.39
CA PRO A 140 8.79 -7.38 14.52
C PRO A 140 8.75 -5.86 14.34
N HIS A 141 8.70 -5.39 13.10
CA HIS A 141 8.72 -3.96 12.78
C HIS A 141 7.31 -3.39 12.62
N VAL A 142 6.28 -4.23 12.50
CA VAL A 142 4.89 -3.78 12.33
C VAL A 142 4.33 -3.23 13.64
N LEU A 143 3.88 -1.98 13.61
CA LEU A 143 3.21 -1.35 14.73
C LEU A 143 1.75 -1.84 14.79
N ARG A 144 1.42 -2.60 15.83
CA ARG A 144 0.09 -3.19 16.08
C ARG A 144 -0.67 -2.55 17.25
N LYS A 145 -0.22 -1.40 17.74
CA LYS A 145 -0.76 -0.72 18.93
C LYS A 145 -1.25 0.67 18.59
#